data_AF-A0A9D5VZ16-F1
#
_entry.id   AF-A0A9D5VZ16-F1
#
_cell.length_a   1.000
_cell.length_b   1.000
_cell.length_c   1.000
_cell.angle_alpha   90.00
_cell.angle_beta   90.00
_cell.angle_gamma   90.00
#
_symmetry.space_group_name_H-M   'P 1'
#
loop_
_entity.id
_entity.type
_entity.pdbx_description
1 polymer ?
#
loop_
_entity_poly.entity_id
_entity_poly.type
_entity_poly.pdbx_seq_one_letter_code
_entity_poly.pdbx_strand_id
1 'polypeptide(L)'
;MRLMTVALTIFFLSSCASLTGNMDALEYDVKNLKAQVATINAKLQDATTKLSKLESQESTVTTVNALRESQADINSKFSKLSQEFKHISSRIDENKYNTGLSIKETSADREVMKAQLGTLETMVKELQLTVGNLDASVKAKAATQPQASTQTQAVVPQPQVVTQSKTPVNKSQKKDTTVAAVTTPPDQKDNNNEEGVVADNNKKSSAKSIYESASKDCDAGFYKAARDKLYKLLKDEPKGAYAELSNFMIADTYYKEGSYEDAIIQYEEVLKKFPKSKIIPDALLKQGLSFIQLGGEQNIGTAKLIFKQLITKFPKSNEAVTAKDKLDSLTPKPKVKKKAGATTEQ
;
A
#
# COMPACT_ATOMS: atom_id res chain seq x y z
N MET A 1 -50.69 -87.58 76.34
CA MET A 1 -49.32 -87.22 75.93
C MET A 1 -49.09 -87.33 74.41
N ARG A 2 -49.22 -88.50 73.77
CA ARG A 2 -48.86 -88.69 72.34
C ARG A 2 -49.58 -87.78 71.31
N LEU A 3 -50.82 -87.34 71.55
CA LEU A 3 -51.51 -86.41 70.63
C LEU A 3 -50.91 -85.00 70.63
N MET A 4 -50.43 -84.55 71.79
CA MET A 4 -49.92 -83.18 72.01
C MET A 4 -48.55 -82.98 71.36
N THR A 5 -47.72 -84.03 71.31
CA THR A 5 -46.43 -83.99 70.60
C THR A 5 -46.61 -83.93 69.08
N VAL A 6 -47.60 -84.65 68.51
CA VAL A 6 -47.87 -84.61 67.06
C VAL A 6 -48.38 -83.24 66.62
N ALA A 7 -49.30 -82.63 67.38
CA ALA A 7 -49.80 -81.28 67.09
C ALA A 7 -48.67 -80.22 67.12
N LEU A 8 -47.77 -80.31 68.10
CA LEU A 8 -46.62 -79.39 68.22
C LEU A 8 -45.65 -79.53 67.04
N THR A 9 -45.37 -80.76 66.58
CA THR A 9 -44.50 -80.98 65.41
C THR A 9 -45.10 -80.47 64.10
N ILE A 10 -46.42 -80.57 63.91
CA ILE A 10 -47.10 -80.05 62.71
C ILE A 10 -47.09 -78.51 62.69
N PHE A 11 -47.23 -77.87 63.85
CA PHE A 11 -47.20 -76.40 63.95
C PHE A 11 -45.81 -75.83 63.62
N PHE A 12 -44.72 -76.51 64.02
CA PHE A 12 -43.36 -76.11 63.65
C PHE A 12 -43.04 -76.33 62.17
N LEU A 13 -43.58 -77.37 61.52
CA LEU A 13 -43.37 -77.63 60.09
C LEU A 13 -44.09 -76.62 59.18
N SER A 14 -45.33 -76.24 59.50
CA SER A 14 -46.07 -75.23 58.71
C SER A 14 -45.49 -73.82 58.81
N SER A 15 -44.77 -73.50 59.89
CA SER A 15 -44.14 -72.18 60.06
C SER A 15 -42.96 -71.94 59.11
N CYS A 16 -42.31 -73.01 58.63
CA CYS A 16 -41.22 -72.89 57.66
C CYS A 16 -41.70 -72.46 56.26
N ALA A 17 -42.87 -72.94 55.81
CA ALA A 17 -43.38 -72.66 54.45
C ALA A 17 -43.66 -71.16 54.23
N SER A 18 -44.25 -70.49 55.23
CA SER A 18 -44.48 -69.04 55.21
C SER A 18 -43.19 -68.22 55.32
N LEU A 19 -42.14 -68.79 55.91
CA LEU A 19 -40.84 -68.13 56.04
C LEU A 19 -40.06 -68.15 54.73
N THR A 20 -40.12 -69.24 53.96
CA THR A 20 -39.48 -69.36 52.64
C THR A 20 -40.01 -68.35 51.61
N GLY A 21 -41.35 -68.21 51.47
CA GLY A 21 -41.91 -67.28 50.49
C GLY A 21 -41.57 -65.80 50.76
N ASN A 22 -41.37 -65.43 52.03
CA ASN A 22 -40.93 -64.10 52.43
C ASN A 22 -39.42 -63.88 52.13
N MET A 23 -38.60 -64.93 52.13
CA MET A 23 -37.18 -64.85 51.78
C MET A 23 -36.97 -64.73 50.26
N ASP A 24 -37.77 -65.43 49.45
CA ASP A 24 -37.73 -65.30 47.99
C ASP A 24 -38.12 -63.88 47.54
N ALA A 25 -39.15 -63.30 48.17
CA ALA A 25 -39.55 -61.91 47.96
C ALA A 25 -38.43 -60.92 48.36
N LEU A 26 -37.76 -61.17 49.50
CA LEU A 26 -36.65 -60.34 49.95
C LEU A 26 -35.42 -60.46 49.02
N GLU A 27 -35.14 -61.64 48.47
CA GLU A 27 -34.06 -61.83 47.48
C GLU A 27 -34.39 -61.12 46.16
N TYR A 28 -35.65 -61.15 45.72
CA TYR A 28 -36.13 -60.40 44.56
C TYR A 28 -35.94 -58.88 44.75
N ASP A 29 -36.36 -58.34 45.91
CA ASP A 29 -36.18 -56.93 46.23
C ASP A 29 -34.70 -56.55 46.34
N VAL A 30 -33.84 -57.40 46.92
CA VAL A 30 -32.39 -57.17 46.96
C VAL A 30 -31.77 -57.17 45.56
N LYS A 31 -32.23 -58.03 44.63
CA LYS A 31 -31.78 -58.01 43.23
C LYS A 31 -32.24 -56.74 42.50
N ASN A 32 -33.50 -56.35 42.67
CA ASN A 32 -34.05 -55.11 42.11
C ASN A 32 -33.30 -53.88 42.64
N LEU A 33 -33.07 -53.81 43.95
CA LEU A 33 -32.33 -52.72 44.60
C LEU A 33 -30.87 -52.64 44.11
N LYS A 34 -30.19 -53.78 43.94
CA LYS A 34 -28.85 -53.84 43.32
C LYS A 34 -28.84 -53.30 41.88
N ALA A 35 -29.86 -53.63 41.07
CA ALA A 35 -30.00 -53.10 39.72
C ALA A 35 -30.25 -51.58 39.70
N GLN A 36 -31.04 -51.07 40.65
CA GLN A 36 -31.26 -49.63 40.83
C GLN A 36 -29.97 -48.91 41.26
N VAL A 37 -29.21 -49.46 42.21
CA VAL A 37 -27.90 -48.93 42.63
C VAL A 37 -26.90 -48.89 41.46
N ALA A 38 -26.83 -49.94 40.65
CA ALA A 38 -26.00 -49.94 39.43
C ALA A 38 -26.44 -48.84 38.44
N THR A 39 -27.74 -48.65 38.26
CA THR A 39 -28.31 -47.60 37.40
C THR A 39 -28.00 -46.19 37.92
N ILE A 40 -28.07 -45.98 39.24
CA ILE A 40 -27.71 -44.71 39.89
C ILE A 40 -26.22 -44.43 39.72
N ASN A 41 -25.35 -45.42 39.93
CA ASN A 41 -23.89 -45.28 39.74
C ASN A 41 -23.52 -44.93 38.29
N ALA A 42 -24.19 -45.55 37.30
CA ALA A 42 -23.99 -45.22 35.89
C ALA A 42 -24.43 -43.77 35.56
N LYS A 43 -25.58 -43.32 36.08
CA LYS A 43 -26.05 -41.94 35.93
C LYS A 43 -25.13 -40.94 36.65
N LEU A 44 -24.56 -41.32 37.79
CA LEU A 44 -23.59 -40.50 38.53
C LEU A 44 -22.30 -40.31 37.73
N GLN A 45 -21.76 -41.38 37.13
CA GLN A 45 -20.58 -41.27 36.25
C GLN A 45 -20.84 -40.42 35.00
N ASP A 46 -22.02 -40.55 34.38
CA ASP A 46 -22.42 -39.68 33.26
C ASP A 46 -22.53 -38.21 33.70
N ALA A 47 -23.10 -37.94 34.88
CA ALA A 47 -23.15 -36.60 35.45
C ALA A 47 -21.75 -36.02 35.75
N THR A 48 -20.84 -36.80 36.35
CA THR A 48 -19.43 -36.40 36.58
C THR A 48 -18.68 -36.16 35.27
N THR A 49 -18.94 -36.96 34.24
CA THR A 49 -18.35 -36.80 32.90
C THR A 49 -18.90 -35.56 32.18
N LYS A 50 -20.16 -35.18 32.43
CA LYS A 50 -20.75 -33.94 31.94
C LYS A 50 -20.24 -32.72 32.73
N LEU A 51 -20.06 -32.85 34.04
CA LEU A 51 -19.51 -31.79 34.89
C LEU A 51 -18.06 -31.45 34.49
N SER A 52 -17.18 -32.46 34.33
CA SER A 52 -15.80 -32.25 33.86
C SER A 52 -15.72 -31.67 32.43
N LYS A 53 -16.70 -31.97 31.56
CA LYS A 53 -16.84 -31.30 30.25
C LYS A 53 -17.27 -29.83 30.39
N LEU A 54 -18.13 -29.50 31.35
CA LEU A 54 -18.50 -28.11 31.66
C LEU A 54 -17.35 -27.36 32.33
N GLU A 55 -16.53 -28.02 33.17
CA GLU A 55 -15.30 -27.44 33.72
C GLU A 55 -14.27 -27.17 32.62
N SER A 56 -14.18 -28.01 31.57
CA SER A 56 -13.33 -27.71 30.40
C SER A 56 -13.72 -26.43 29.65
N GLN A 57 -14.92 -25.89 29.89
CA GLN A 57 -15.38 -24.60 29.39
C GLN A 57 -14.66 -23.41 30.06
N GLU A 58 -13.92 -23.62 31.16
CA GLU A 58 -13.01 -22.66 31.81
C GLU A 58 -11.91 -22.16 30.84
N SER A 59 -11.60 -22.90 29.77
CA SER A 59 -10.75 -22.42 28.67
C SER A 59 -11.23 -21.09 28.05
N THR A 60 -12.51 -20.75 28.20
CA THR A 60 -13.04 -19.44 27.79
C THR A 60 -12.54 -18.30 28.69
N VAL A 61 -12.29 -18.54 29.99
CA VAL A 61 -11.76 -17.53 30.92
C VAL A 61 -10.30 -17.21 30.59
N THR A 62 -9.47 -18.22 30.29
CA THR A 62 -8.09 -18.00 29.82
C THR A 62 -8.07 -17.20 28.52
N THR A 63 -8.98 -17.52 27.58
CA THR A 63 -9.11 -16.79 26.30
C THR A 63 -9.58 -15.35 26.52
N VAL A 64 -10.57 -15.13 27.40
CA VAL A 64 -11.08 -13.80 27.75
C VAL A 64 -10.04 -12.95 28.49
N ASN A 65 -9.21 -13.55 29.35
CA ASN A 65 -8.11 -12.85 30.01
C ASN A 65 -7.01 -12.47 29.01
N ALA A 66 -6.62 -13.38 28.11
CA ALA A 66 -5.67 -13.08 27.03
C ALA A 66 -6.21 -11.98 26.07
N LEU A 67 -7.51 -12.00 25.76
CA LEU A 67 -8.18 -10.93 25.02
C LEU A 67 -8.17 -9.60 25.78
N ARG A 68 -8.37 -9.62 27.10
CA ARG A 68 -8.36 -8.43 27.97
C ARG A 68 -6.96 -7.81 28.08
N GLU A 69 -5.93 -8.63 28.20
CA GLU A 69 -4.52 -8.22 28.17
C GLU A 69 -4.14 -7.66 26.79
N SER A 70 -4.53 -8.34 25.71
CA SER A 70 -4.34 -7.85 24.33
C SER A 70 -5.04 -6.51 24.10
N GLN A 71 -6.27 -6.33 24.60
CA GLN A 71 -6.99 -5.06 24.50
C GLN A 71 -6.29 -3.93 25.27
N ALA A 72 -5.69 -4.22 26.43
CA ALA A 72 -4.93 -3.24 27.20
C ALA A 72 -3.63 -2.82 26.47
N ASP A 73 -2.91 -3.78 25.88
CA ASP A 73 -1.72 -3.51 25.04
C ASP A 73 -2.07 -2.72 23.77
N ILE A 74 -3.16 -3.08 23.08
CA ILE A 74 -3.68 -2.33 21.92
C ILE A 74 -4.01 -0.88 22.32
N ASN A 75 -4.71 -0.67 23.43
CA ASN A 75 -5.05 0.68 23.90
C ASN A 75 -3.80 1.49 24.28
N SER A 76 -2.78 0.86 24.87
CA SER A 76 -1.49 1.48 25.17
C SER A 76 -0.75 1.91 23.90
N LYS A 77 -0.66 1.01 22.91
CA LYS A 77 -0.05 1.27 21.59
C LYS A 77 -0.80 2.36 20.84
N PHE A 78 -2.12 2.36 20.86
CA PHE A 78 -2.96 3.40 20.24
C PHE A 78 -2.77 4.78 20.90
N SER A 79 -2.64 4.82 22.22
CA SER A 79 -2.31 6.05 22.96
C SER A 79 -0.94 6.60 22.56
N LYS A 80 0.08 5.73 22.51
CA LYS A 80 1.43 6.10 22.07
C LYS A 80 1.47 6.57 20.61
N LEU A 81 0.79 5.87 19.70
CA LEU A 81 0.66 6.26 18.30
C LEU A 81 -0.04 7.62 18.15
N SER A 82 -1.09 7.87 18.95
CA SER A 82 -1.78 9.17 19.00
C SER A 82 -0.88 10.30 19.52
N GLN A 83 0.05 10.00 20.43
CA GLN A 83 1.05 10.94 20.93
C GLN A 83 2.11 11.25 19.86
N GLU A 84 2.64 10.22 19.19
CA GLU A 84 3.60 10.37 18.09
C GLU A 84 2.98 11.15 16.92
N PHE A 85 1.72 10.88 16.56
CA PHE A 85 0.98 11.63 15.55
C PHE A 85 0.85 13.13 15.91
N LYS A 86 0.51 13.46 17.17
CA LYS A 86 0.50 14.86 17.65
C LYS A 86 1.87 15.52 17.53
N HIS A 87 2.95 14.81 17.88
CA HIS A 87 4.31 15.32 17.77
C HIS A 87 4.73 15.56 16.31
N ILE A 88 4.37 14.64 15.40
CA ILE A 88 4.59 14.80 13.96
C ILE A 88 3.82 16.00 13.40
N SER A 89 2.54 16.16 13.75
CA SER A 89 1.74 17.33 13.35
C SER A 89 2.40 18.64 13.78
N SER A 90 2.85 18.73 15.04
CA SER A 90 3.56 19.91 15.56
C SER A 90 4.82 20.24 14.74
N ARG A 91 5.61 19.22 14.37
CA ARG A 91 6.82 19.40 13.53
C ARG A 91 6.50 19.78 12.09
N ILE A 92 5.37 19.34 11.54
CA ILE A 92 4.90 19.75 10.21
C ILE A 92 4.48 21.22 10.22
N ASP A 93 3.74 21.66 11.24
CA ASP A 93 3.33 23.06 11.39
C ASP A 93 4.53 23.99 11.60
N GLU A 94 5.51 23.57 12.42
CA GLU A 94 6.78 24.28 12.62
C GLU A 94 7.59 24.38 11.32
N ASN A 95 7.76 23.27 10.58
CA ASN A 95 8.51 23.27 9.32
C ASN A 95 7.81 24.13 8.25
N LYS A 96 6.48 24.14 8.22
CA LYS A 96 5.67 25.01 7.36
C LYS A 96 5.88 26.50 7.68
N TYR A 97 5.95 26.85 8.96
CA TYR A 97 6.26 28.22 9.39
C TYR A 97 7.68 28.63 8.99
N ASN A 98 8.68 27.79 9.30
CA ASN A 98 10.09 28.06 8.99
C ASN A 98 10.33 28.18 7.47
N THR A 99 9.72 27.31 6.66
CA THR A 99 9.78 27.40 5.19
C THR A 99 9.13 28.69 4.69
N GLY A 100 7.98 29.09 5.26
CA GLY A 100 7.31 30.35 4.93
C GLY A 100 8.13 31.59 5.30
N LEU A 101 8.92 31.52 6.38
CA LEU A 101 9.85 32.59 6.78
C LEU A 101 11.04 32.68 5.82
N SER A 102 11.70 31.55 5.50
CA SER A 102 12.82 31.50 4.56
C SER A 102 12.42 31.97 3.15
N ILE A 103 11.19 31.67 2.70
CA ILE A 103 10.66 32.18 1.42
C ILE A 103 10.51 33.70 1.45
N LYS A 104 10.02 34.28 2.56
CA LYS A 104 9.90 35.74 2.71
C LYS A 104 11.26 36.43 2.72
N GLU A 105 12.21 35.91 3.47
CA GLU A 105 13.59 36.41 3.54
C GLU A 105 14.25 36.37 2.15
N THR A 106 14.23 35.22 1.49
CA THR A 106 14.73 35.06 0.10
C THR A 106 14.03 35.98 -0.90
N SER A 107 12.75 36.32 -0.67
CA SER A 107 12.02 37.25 -1.54
C SER A 107 12.46 38.70 -1.32
N ALA A 108 12.71 39.12 -0.08
CA ALA A 108 13.23 40.44 0.25
C ALA A 108 14.66 40.62 -0.29
N ASP A 109 15.53 39.62 -0.11
CA ASP A 109 16.87 39.61 -0.68
C ASP A 109 16.86 39.75 -2.20
N ARG A 110 15.91 39.07 -2.87
CA ARG A 110 15.73 39.19 -4.33
C ARG A 110 15.31 40.60 -4.75
N GLU A 111 14.47 41.29 -3.97
CA GLU A 111 14.10 42.67 -4.25
C GLU A 111 15.27 43.64 -4.06
N VAL A 112 16.08 43.48 -3.01
CA VAL A 112 17.31 44.25 -2.80
C VAL A 112 18.32 44.01 -3.93
N MET A 113 18.55 42.75 -4.31
CA MET A 113 19.43 42.35 -5.41
C MET A 113 18.95 42.96 -6.75
N LYS A 114 17.65 42.99 -7.00
CA LYS A 114 17.06 43.62 -8.20
C LYS A 114 17.23 45.14 -8.19
N ALA A 115 17.09 45.80 -7.04
CA ALA A 115 17.34 47.23 -6.90
C ALA A 115 18.82 47.56 -7.18
N GLN A 116 19.75 46.80 -6.59
CA GLN A 116 21.20 46.94 -6.84
C GLN A 116 21.55 46.75 -8.32
N LEU A 117 20.94 45.78 -8.99
CA LEU A 117 21.15 45.56 -10.43
C LEU A 117 20.70 46.77 -11.26
N GLY A 118 19.55 47.38 -10.93
CA GLY A 118 19.07 48.60 -11.59
C GLY A 118 19.99 49.82 -11.38
N THR A 119 20.57 49.96 -10.18
CA THR A 119 21.59 50.98 -9.91
C THR A 119 22.86 50.73 -10.74
N LEU A 120 23.29 49.48 -10.86
CA LEU A 120 24.46 49.10 -11.66
C LEU A 120 24.22 49.32 -13.17
N GLU A 121 23.05 48.97 -13.70
CA GLU A 121 22.67 49.30 -15.08
C GLU A 121 22.68 50.81 -15.36
N THR A 122 22.32 51.62 -14.36
CA THR A 122 22.34 53.09 -14.46
C THR A 122 23.77 53.61 -14.48
N MET A 123 24.64 53.14 -13.60
CA MET A 123 26.08 53.48 -13.59
C MET A 123 26.77 53.06 -14.89
N VAL A 124 26.44 51.89 -15.44
CA VAL A 124 26.97 51.43 -16.73
C VAL A 124 26.56 52.36 -17.87
N LYS A 125 25.28 52.79 -17.93
CA LYS A 125 24.81 53.77 -18.94
C LYS A 125 25.54 55.10 -18.82
N GLU A 126 25.76 55.61 -17.62
CA GLU A 126 26.46 56.88 -17.38
C GLU A 126 27.95 56.79 -17.76
N LEU A 127 28.62 55.68 -17.46
CA LEU A 127 29.97 55.39 -17.95
C LEU A 127 30.01 55.31 -19.49
N GLN A 128 29.03 54.66 -20.12
CA GLN A 128 28.92 54.56 -21.58
C GLN A 128 28.81 55.94 -22.25
N LEU A 129 27.97 56.83 -21.69
CA LEU A 129 27.83 58.22 -22.13
C LEU A 129 29.13 59.02 -21.94
N THR A 130 29.80 58.83 -20.80
CA THR A 130 31.08 59.48 -20.49
C THR A 130 32.16 59.09 -21.49
N VAL A 131 32.28 57.80 -21.80
CA VAL A 131 33.22 57.28 -22.82
C VAL A 131 32.88 57.83 -24.21
N GLY A 132 31.60 57.86 -24.60
CA GLY A 132 31.18 58.44 -25.88
C GLY A 132 31.51 59.93 -26.03
N ASN A 133 31.38 60.70 -24.95
CA ASN A 133 31.80 62.11 -24.92
C ASN A 133 33.33 62.28 -24.96
N LEU A 134 34.08 61.33 -24.38
CA LEU A 134 35.54 61.28 -24.47
C LEU A 134 36.00 60.96 -25.91
N ASP A 135 35.38 59.97 -26.57
CA ASP A 135 35.63 59.66 -27.99
C ASP A 135 35.31 60.85 -28.91
N ALA A 136 34.22 61.57 -28.65
CA ALA A 136 33.84 62.77 -29.39
C ALA A 136 34.87 63.90 -29.21
N SER A 137 35.36 64.12 -27.98
CA SER A 137 36.36 65.15 -27.70
C SER A 137 37.77 64.78 -28.19
N VAL A 138 38.14 63.49 -28.21
CA VAL A 138 39.36 63.01 -28.88
C VAL A 138 39.28 63.23 -30.40
N LYS A 139 38.14 62.92 -31.04
CA LYS A 139 37.93 63.19 -32.47
C LYS A 139 37.93 64.68 -32.80
N ALA A 140 37.32 65.51 -31.97
CA ALA A 140 37.34 66.97 -32.14
C ALA A 140 38.77 67.54 -32.03
N LYS A 141 39.64 66.93 -31.21
CA LYS A 141 41.05 67.32 -31.05
C LYS A 141 41.97 66.78 -32.15
N ALA A 142 41.51 65.82 -32.95
CA ALA A 142 42.24 65.24 -34.08
C ALA A 142 41.99 65.97 -35.42
N ALA A 143 41.08 66.95 -35.46
CA ALA A 143 40.69 67.66 -36.68
C ALA A 143 41.60 68.85 -37.07
N THR A 144 42.68 69.12 -36.32
CA THR A 144 43.54 70.30 -36.49
C THR A 144 45.04 69.97 -36.55
N GLN A 145 45.48 69.25 -37.59
CA GLN A 145 46.73 69.55 -38.34
C GLN A 145 46.89 68.67 -39.61
N PRO A 146 47.51 69.15 -40.73
CA PRO A 146 47.62 68.38 -41.98
C PRO A 146 49.05 67.95 -42.38
N GLN A 147 49.17 66.69 -42.85
CA GLN A 147 50.23 66.12 -43.74
C GLN A 147 51.69 66.11 -43.18
N ALA A 148 52.69 65.30 -43.60
CA ALA A 148 52.93 64.30 -44.67
C ALA A 148 54.10 63.36 -44.22
N SER A 149 54.56 62.26 -44.85
CA SER A 149 54.03 61.24 -45.81
C SER A 149 55.12 60.16 -46.11
N THR A 150 54.75 58.89 -46.39
CA THR A 150 55.57 57.80 -47.04
C THR A 150 56.82 57.28 -46.26
N GLN A 151 57.33 56.03 -46.38
CA GLN A 151 57.18 54.84 -47.27
C GLN A 151 57.16 53.54 -46.42
N THR A 152 56.25 52.57 -46.64
CA THR A 152 56.40 51.35 -47.46
C THR A 152 57.43 50.29 -47.01
N GLN A 153 56.97 49.23 -46.35
CA GLN A 153 57.18 47.83 -46.78
C GLN A 153 56.15 46.89 -46.14
N ALA A 154 55.93 45.72 -46.73
CA ALA A 154 54.76 44.87 -46.51
C ALA A 154 55.13 43.47 -45.99
N VAL A 155 54.16 42.78 -45.33
CA VAL A 155 53.67 41.41 -45.61
C VAL A 155 52.88 40.89 -44.39
N VAL A 156 51.81 40.16 -44.70
CA VAL A 156 50.67 39.68 -43.87
C VAL A 156 50.81 38.14 -43.81
N PRO A 157 50.42 37.34 -42.77
CA PRO A 157 49.04 37.33 -42.25
C PRO A 157 48.72 37.00 -40.77
N GLN A 158 47.52 37.48 -40.40
CA GLN A 158 46.51 37.06 -39.40
C GLN A 158 46.66 35.74 -38.63
N PRO A 159 46.10 35.69 -37.41
CA PRO A 159 44.78 35.05 -37.28
C PRO A 159 43.55 35.99 -37.21
N GLN A 160 42.43 35.48 -37.70
CA GLN A 160 41.07 36.02 -37.56
C GLN A 160 40.59 35.84 -36.08
N VAL A 161 39.54 36.47 -35.54
CA VAL A 161 38.14 36.47 -36.01
C VAL A 161 37.36 37.69 -35.50
N VAL A 162 36.65 38.36 -36.40
CA VAL A 162 35.35 39.01 -36.13
C VAL A 162 34.40 38.66 -37.27
N THR A 163 33.31 37.97 -36.98
CA THR A 163 31.94 38.21 -37.50
C THR A 163 31.00 37.20 -36.82
N GLN A 164 30.12 37.64 -35.93
CA GLN A 164 28.74 38.07 -36.22
C GLN A 164 27.77 36.93 -36.58
N SER A 165 26.86 36.68 -35.64
CA SER A 165 25.41 36.61 -35.84
C SER A 165 24.81 35.69 -36.91
N LYS A 166 24.07 34.66 -36.45
CA LYS A 166 22.75 34.26 -36.98
C LYS A 166 22.09 33.18 -36.09
N THR A 167 21.03 33.54 -35.38
CA THR A 167 19.80 32.72 -35.30
C THR A 167 19.12 32.78 -36.70
N PRO A 168 18.27 31.83 -37.15
CA PRO A 168 17.31 31.07 -36.32
C PRO A 168 16.92 29.62 -36.78
N VAL A 169 15.91 29.03 -36.12
CA VAL A 169 15.00 27.92 -36.57
C VAL A 169 15.53 26.46 -36.63
N ASN A 170 15.25 25.72 -35.54
CA ASN A 170 14.41 24.50 -35.47
C ASN A 170 14.86 23.08 -35.96
N LYS A 171 14.28 22.06 -35.28
CA LYS A 171 14.09 20.61 -35.59
C LYS A 171 15.21 19.57 -35.37
N SER A 172 14.98 18.73 -34.34
CA SER A 172 15.08 17.24 -34.33
C SER A 172 16.49 16.60 -34.47
N GLN A 173 16.84 15.42 -33.94
CA GLN A 173 16.18 14.28 -33.26
C GLN A 173 17.10 13.86 -32.05
N LYS A 174 16.66 13.45 -30.85
CA LYS A 174 15.91 12.25 -30.41
C LYS A 174 16.61 10.90 -30.69
N LYS A 175 17.18 10.24 -29.65
CA LYS A 175 17.13 8.77 -29.47
C LYS A 175 17.38 8.31 -28.01
N ASP A 176 16.50 7.42 -27.54
CA ASP A 176 16.53 6.41 -26.45
C ASP A 176 17.37 6.67 -25.16
N THR A 177 16.76 6.61 -23.96
CA THR A 177 16.38 5.29 -23.39
C THR A 177 15.08 5.33 -22.56
N THR A 178 14.12 4.54 -23.04
CA THR A 178 12.98 3.86 -22.40
C THR A 178 12.69 4.09 -20.91
N VAL A 179 11.54 4.70 -20.62
CA VAL A 179 10.74 4.44 -19.41
C VAL A 179 9.37 3.96 -19.86
N ALA A 180 8.94 2.78 -19.40
CA ALA A 180 7.65 2.20 -19.79
C ALA A 180 6.52 2.74 -18.90
N ALA A 181 5.69 3.61 -19.47
CA ALA A 181 4.38 3.97 -18.93
C ALA A 181 3.38 3.97 -20.09
N VAL A 182 2.60 2.90 -20.22
CA VAL A 182 1.53 2.77 -21.22
C VAL A 182 0.25 2.35 -20.54
N THR A 183 -0.60 3.34 -20.25
CA THR A 183 -2.06 3.17 -20.17
C THR A 183 -2.71 4.35 -20.86
N THR A 184 -2.87 4.25 -22.19
CA THR A 184 -3.72 5.17 -22.95
C THR A 184 -5.16 5.06 -22.45
N PRO A 185 -5.92 6.17 -22.35
CA PRO A 185 -7.36 6.12 -22.11
C PRO A 185 -8.07 5.27 -23.18
N PRO A 186 -9.17 4.56 -22.84
CA PRO A 186 -9.89 3.76 -23.82
C PRO A 186 -10.62 4.65 -24.82
N ASP A 187 -10.11 4.71 -26.05
CA ASP A 187 -10.85 5.22 -27.20
C ASP A 187 -11.91 4.19 -27.57
N GLN A 188 -13.19 4.54 -27.46
CA GLN A 188 -14.31 3.62 -27.70
C GLN A 188 -15.06 4.05 -28.96
N LYS A 189 -14.72 3.43 -30.10
CA LYS A 189 -15.66 3.27 -31.20
C LYS A 189 -16.45 1.99 -30.95
N ASP A 190 -17.74 2.14 -30.66
CA ASP A 190 -18.75 1.12 -30.94
C ASP A 190 -20.05 1.86 -31.33
N ASN A 191 -20.67 1.40 -32.43
CA ASN A 191 -21.89 1.98 -32.96
C ASN A 191 -23.13 1.28 -32.37
N ASN A 192 -24.11 2.10 -31.98
CA ASN A 192 -25.56 1.88 -32.09
C ASN A 192 -26.18 0.60 -31.50
N ASN A 193 -26.94 0.75 -30.41
CA ASN A 193 -28.39 1.01 -30.52
C ASN A 193 -28.97 1.59 -29.22
N GLU A 194 -30.12 2.25 -29.36
CA GLU A 194 -30.82 3.10 -28.36
C GLU A 194 -31.43 2.26 -27.20
N GLU A 195 -31.83 2.78 -26.03
CA GLU A 195 -32.49 4.05 -25.69
C GLU A 195 -32.05 4.66 -24.33
N GLY A 196 -32.09 5.98 -24.19
CA GLY A 196 -32.27 6.65 -22.88
C GLY A 196 -31.26 7.71 -22.43
N VAL A 197 -31.73 8.98 -22.40
CA VAL A 197 -31.27 10.11 -21.55
C VAL A 197 -29.97 10.86 -21.93
N VAL A 198 -30.17 12.09 -22.42
CA VAL A 198 -29.17 13.09 -22.84
C VAL A 198 -28.37 13.78 -21.70
N ALA A 199 -28.07 13.07 -20.60
CA ALA A 199 -27.38 13.63 -19.42
C ALA A 199 -25.89 13.22 -19.28
N ASP A 200 -25.43 12.18 -19.98
CA ASP A 200 -24.13 11.54 -19.71
C ASP A 200 -22.91 12.36 -20.18
N ASN A 201 -22.99 13.00 -21.35
CA ASN A 201 -21.83 13.61 -22.02
C ASN A 201 -21.12 14.71 -21.22
N ASN A 202 -21.87 15.52 -20.44
CA ASN A 202 -21.28 16.59 -19.63
C ASN A 202 -20.57 16.01 -18.39
N LYS A 203 -21.11 14.92 -17.83
CA LYS A 203 -20.57 14.27 -16.62
C LYS A 203 -19.30 13.47 -16.93
N LYS A 204 -19.33 12.68 -18.01
CA LYS A 204 -18.16 11.94 -18.52
C LYS A 204 -16.99 12.87 -18.90
N SER A 205 -17.30 14.08 -19.40
CA SER A 205 -16.31 15.14 -19.65
C SER A 205 -15.71 15.71 -18.36
N SER A 206 -16.52 15.91 -17.31
CA SER A 206 -16.04 16.43 -16.04
C SER A 206 -15.22 15.40 -15.25
N ALA A 207 -15.62 14.12 -15.24
CA ALA A 207 -14.86 13.04 -14.63
C ALA A 207 -13.48 12.85 -15.30
N LYS A 208 -13.44 12.87 -16.65
CA LYS A 208 -12.18 12.89 -17.41
C LYS A 208 -11.27 14.04 -16.98
N SER A 209 -11.81 15.26 -16.93
CA SER A 209 -11.06 16.47 -16.54
C SER A 209 -10.52 16.40 -15.10
N ILE A 210 -11.31 15.90 -14.15
CA ILE A 210 -10.87 15.71 -12.76
C ILE A 210 -9.77 14.63 -12.69
N TYR A 211 -9.92 13.52 -13.41
CA TYR A 211 -8.91 12.46 -13.46
C TYR A 211 -7.58 12.95 -14.06
N GLU A 212 -7.61 13.65 -15.20
CA GLU A 212 -6.42 14.24 -15.83
C GLU A 212 -5.74 15.29 -14.92
N SER A 213 -6.53 16.06 -14.17
CA SER A 213 -6.03 17.02 -13.17
C SER A 213 -5.38 16.32 -11.97
N ALA A 214 -5.92 15.18 -11.54
CA ALA A 214 -5.33 14.38 -10.47
C ALA A 214 -4.06 13.61 -10.93
N SER A 215 -4.02 13.15 -12.18
CA SER A 215 -2.82 12.56 -12.78
C SER A 215 -1.66 13.54 -12.76
N LYS A 216 -1.89 14.79 -13.20
CA LYS A 216 -0.87 15.86 -13.17
C LYS A 216 -0.35 16.15 -11.77
N ASP A 217 -1.22 16.16 -10.76
CA ASP A 217 -0.79 16.29 -9.36
C ASP A 217 0.07 15.10 -8.92
N CYS A 218 -0.31 13.87 -9.29
CA CYS A 218 0.44 12.65 -8.99
C CYS A 218 1.83 12.65 -9.66
N ASP A 219 1.91 13.08 -10.92
CA ASP A 219 3.16 13.20 -11.68
C ASP A 219 4.07 14.30 -11.10
N ALA A 220 3.49 15.34 -10.50
CA ALA A 220 4.19 16.39 -9.77
C ALA A 220 4.52 16.04 -8.30
N GLY A 221 4.16 14.85 -7.82
CA GLY A 221 4.38 14.40 -6.44
C GLY A 221 3.39 14.94 -5.40
N PHE A 222 2.35 15.67 -5.81
CA PHE A 222 1.28 16.17 -4.93
C PHE A 222 0.22 15.10 -4.65
N TYR A 223 0.65 13.94 -4.17
CA TYR A 223 -0.15 12.73 -3.99
C TYR A 223 -1.44 12.93 -3.19
N LYS A 224 -1.39 13.69 -2.07
CA LYS A 224 -2.60 14.04 -1.32
C LYS A 224 -3.60 14.85 -2.16
N ALA A 225 -3.14 15.85 -2.90
CA ALA A 225 -4.02 16.68 -3.74
C ALA A 225 -4.64 15.87 -4.88
N ALA A 226 -3.88 14.95 -5.48
CA ALA A 226 -4.39 13.97 -6.42
C ALA A 226 -5.51 13.12 -5.78
N ARG A 227 -5.30 12.56 -4.58
CA ARG A 227 -6.34 11.80 -3.86
C ARG A 227 -7.58 12.63 -3.53
N ASP A 228 -7.42 13.86 -3.05
CA ASP A 228 -8.55 14.74 -2.72
C ASP A 228 -9.45 14.97 -3.97
N LYS A 229 -8.83 15.14 -5.16
CA LYS A 229 -9.54 15.22 -6.45
C LYS A 229 -10.23 13.90 -6.83
N LEU A 230 -9.56 12.76 -6.64
CA LEU A 230 -10.10 11.43 -6.99
C LEU A 230 -11.23 10.99 -6.07
N TYR A 231 -11.16 11.27 -4.76
CA TYR A 231 -12.27 11.03 -3.84
C TYR A 231 -13.50 11.90 -4.19
N LYS A 232 -13.29 13.14 -4.67
CA LYS A 232 -14.38 13.96 -5.21
C LYS A 232 -14.99 13.31 -6.45
N LEU A 233 -14.17 12.86 -7.42
CA LEU A 233 -14.64 12.12 -8.59
C LEU A 233 -15.48 10.92 -8.17
N LEU A 234 -14.99 10.09 -7.25
CA LEU A 234 -15.68 8.88 -6.79
C LEU A 234 -16.98 9.13 -6.02
N LYS A 235 -17.11 10.30 -5.38
CA LYS A 235 -18.36 10.73 -4.75
C LYS A 235 -19.43 11.04 -5.81
N ASP A 236 -19.05 11.70 -6.89
CA ASP A 236 -19.95 12.10 -7.97
C ASP A 236 -20.20 10.94 -8.97
N GLU A 237 -19.19 10.10 -9.22
CA GLU A 237 -19.17 8.93 -10.11
C GLU A 237 -18.52 7.70 -9.44
N PRO A 238 -19.29 6.92 -8.65
CA PRO A 238 -18.77 5.73 -7.95
C PRO A 238 -18.61 4.49 -8.85
N LYS A 239 -18.93 4.57 -10.16
CA LYS A 239 -18.94 3.44 -11.11
C LYS A 239 -18.45 3.89 -12.50
N GLY A 240 -17.99 2.92 -13.29
CA GLY A 240 -17.51 3.14 -14.66
C GLY A 240 -15.99 3.30 -14.75
N ALA A 241 -15.48 3.48 -15.96
CA ALA A 241 -14.04 3.44 -16.24
C ALA A 241 -13.21 4.45 -15.42
N TYR A 242 -13.71 5.69 -15.22
CA TYR A 242 -13.02 6.66 -14.37
C TYR A 242 -13.07 6.31 -12.88
N ALA A 243 -14.09 5.58 -12.41
CA ALA A 243 -14.12 5.08 -11.04
C ALA A 243 -13.09 3.96 -10.81
N GLU A 244 -12.98 3.03 -11.77
CA GLU A 244 -11.96 1.97 -11.79
C GLU A 244 -10.55 2.57 -11.75
N LEU A 245 -10.26 3.48 -12.69
CA LEU A 245 -8.99 4.19 -12.77
C LEU A 245 -8.71 5.03 -11.52
N SER A 246 -9.71 5.68 -10.94
CA SER A 246 -9.53 6.54 -9.76
C SER A 246 -9.21 5.75 -8.49
N ASN A 247 -9.87 4.62 -8.23
CA ASN A 247 -9.51 3.77 -7.09
C ASN A 247 -8.08 3.23 -7.24
N PHE A 248 -7.69 2.83 -8.46
CA PHE A 248 -6.32 2.39 -8.72
C PHE A 248 -5.29 3.51 -8.55
N MET A 249 -5.55 4.71 -9.08
CA MET A 249 -4.62 5.84 -8.93
C MET A 249 -4.54 6.32 -7.47
N ILE A 250 -5.60 6.20 -6.67
CA ILE A 250 -5.51 6.40 -5.21
C ILE A 250 -4.52 5.39 -4.61
N ALA A 251 -4.61 4.11 -4.94
CA ALA A 251 -3.65 3.10 -4.45
C ALA A 251 -2.21 3.37 -4.90
N ASP A 252 -2.00 3.79 -6.16
CA ASP A 252 -0.68 4.12 -6.67
C ASP A 252 -0.09 5.39 -6.05
N THR A 253 -0.90 6.38 -5.64
CA THR A 253 -0.41 7.54 -4.89
C THR A 253 0.16 7.16 -3.52
N TYR A 254 -0.50 6.26 -2.77
CA TYR A 254 0.04 5.74 -1.50
C TYR A 254 1.31 4.91 -1.73
N TYR A 255 1.35 4.10 -2.80
CA TYR A 255 2.56 3.34 -3.16
C TYR A 255 3.74 4.28 -3.44
N LYS A 256 3.52 5.38 -4.16
CA LYS A 256 4.54 6.38 -4.50
C LYS A 256 4.99 7.24 -3.32
N GLU A 257 4.15 7.40 -2.29
CA GLU A 257 4.53 8.01 -1.00
C GLU A 257 5.38 7.09 -0.11
N GLY A 258 5.40 5.78 -0.40
CA GLY A 258 5.99 4.77 0.49
C GLY A 258 5.06 4.30 1.61
N SER A 259 3.79 4.73 1.61
CA SER A 259 2.72 4.23 2.50
C SER A 259 2.21 2.88 1.99
N TYR A 260 3.05 1.85 2.09
CA TYR A 260 2.79 0.55 1.46
C TYR A 260 1.62 -0.22 2.10
N GLU A 261 1.38 -0.07 3.40
CA GLU A 261 0.20 -0.60 4.09
C GLU A 261 -1.10 -0.02 3.54
N ASP A 262 -1.18 1.32 3.44
CA ASP A 262 -2.33 2.01 2.83
C ASP A 262 -2.50 1.59 1.37
N ALA A 263 -1.41 1.51 0.60
CA ALA A 263 -1.43 1.07 -0.78
C ALA A 263 -2.02 -0.35 -0.91
N ILE A 264 -1.65 -1.30 -0.04
CA ILE A 264 -2.20 -2.66 -0.02
C ILE A 264 -3.71 -2.64 0.21
N ILE A 265 -4.19 -1.84 1.17
CA ILE A 265 -5.61 -1.68 1.46
C ILE A 265 -6.36 -1.12 0.24
N GLN A 266 -5.82 -0.09 -0.41
CA GLN A 266 -6.47 0.52 -1.58
C GLN A 266 -6.42 -0.37 -2.83
N TYR A 267 -5.34 -1.13 -3.06
CA TYR A 267 -5.33 -2.13 -4.13
C TYR A 267 -6.34 -3.24 -3.87
N GLU A 268 -6.46 -3.71 -2.63
CA GLU A 268 -7.48 -4.70 -2.25
C GLU A 268 -8.91 -4.19 -2.51
N GLU A 269 -9.18 -2.91 -2.26
CA GLU A 269 -10.45 -2.27 -2.60
C GLU A 269 -10.72 -2.23 -4.12
N VAL A 270 -9.70 -2.02 -4.96
CA VAL A 270 -9.83 -2.15 -6.42
C VAL A 270 -10.21 -3.58 -6.81
N LEU A 271 -9.53 -4.58 -6.25
CA LEU A 271 -9.76 -6.01 -6.51
C LEU A 271 -11.20 -6.42 -6.13
N LYS A 272 -11.72 -5.91 -5.01
CA LYS A 272 -13.08 -6.18 -4.52
C LYS A 272 -14.17 -5.45 -5.30
N LYS A 273 -13.99 -4.16 -5.59
CA LYS A 273 -15.02 -3.31 -6.24
C LYS A 273 -15.14 -3.58 -7.73
N PHE A 274 -14.04 -3.92 -8.40
CA PHE A 274 -13.97 -4.02 -9.86
C PHE A 274 -13.40 -5.36 -10.36
N PRO A 275 -13.88 -6.53 -9.89
CA PRO A 275 -13.23 -7.84 -10.10
C PRO A 275 -13.19 -8.32 -11.56
N LYS A 276 -13.86 -7.62 -12.48
CA LYS A 276 -13.86 -7.87 -13.93
C LYS A 276 -13.08 -6.83 -14.74
N SER A 277 -12.48 -5.83 -14.08
CA SER A 277 -11.75 -4.75 -14.75
C SER A 277 -10.46 -5.26 -15.39
N LYS A 278 -10.05 -4.58 -16.46
CA LYS A 278 -8.74 -4.79 -17.11
C LYS A 278 -7.57 -4.36 -16.24
N ILE A 279 -7.81 -3.63 -15.14
CA ILE A 279 -6.78 -3.11 -14.21
C ILE A 279 -6.41 -4.10 -13.09
N ILE A 280 -7.11 -5.24 -13.00
CA ILE A 280 -6.85 -6.27 -11.98
C ILE A 280 -5.41 -6.84 -12.04
N PRO A 281 -4.80 -7.08 -13.21
CA PRO A 281 -3.40 -7.51 -13.28
C PRO A 281 -2.43 -6.50 -12.65
N ASP A 282 -2.58 -5.21 -12.96
CA ASP A 282 -1.78 -4.12 -12.39
C ASP A 282 -1.97 -4.02 -10.88
N ALA A 283 -3.22 -4.09 -10.41
CA ALA A 283 -3.54 -4.02 -8.98
C ALA A 283 -2.90 -5.18 -8.20
N LEU A 284 -2.98 -6.41 -8.71
CA LEU A 284 -2.31 -7.57 -8.10
C LEU A 284 -0.78 -7.42 -8.11
N LEU A 285 -0.20 -6.97 -9.22
CA LEU A 285 1.25 -6.77 -9.31
C LEU A 285 1.71 -5.74 -8.29
N LYS A 286 1.05 -4.59 -8.25
CA LYS A 286 1.39 -3.49 -7.34
C LYS A 286 1.16 -3.86 -5.87
N GLN A 287 0.07 -4.54 -5.53
CA GLN A 287 -0.18 -5.07 -4.18
C GLN A 287 0.95 -6.01 -3.75
N GLY A 288 1.36 -6.95 -4.61
CA GLY A 288 2.49 -7.83 -4.35
C GLY A 288 3.82 -7.09 -4.20
N LEU A 289 4.05 -6.03 -5.00
CA LEU A 289 5.23 -5.17 -4.87
C LEU A 289 5.20 -4.37 -3.54
N SER A 290 4.06 -3.85 -3.09
CA SER A 290 3.92 -3.21 -1.77
C SER A 290 4.35 -4.14 -0.64
N PHE A 291 3.92 -5.40 -0.68
CA PHE A 291 4.34 -6.42 0.30
C PHE A 291 5.85 -6.72 0.24
N ILE A 292 6.52 -6.59 -0.91
CA ILE A 292 8.00 -6.64 -0.95
C ILE A 292 8.59 -5.45 -0.20
N GLN A 293 8.07 -4.23 -0.44
CA GLN A 293 8.62 -3.01 0.13
C GLN A 293 8.47 -2.94 1.67
N LEU A 294 7.39 -3.51 2.22
CA LEU A 294 7.25 -3.70 3.67
C LEU A 294 8.32 -4.63 4.27
N GLY A 295 8.88 -5.54 3.47
CA GLY A 295 9.92 -6.47 3.90
C GLY A 295 9.45 -7.46 4.98
N GLY A 296 10.39 -8.26 5.49
CA GLY A 296 10.09 -9.33 6.44
C GLY A 296 9.52 -10.59 5.77
N GLU A 297 9.82 -11.75 6.35
CA GLU A 297 9.55 -13.06 5.72
C GLU A 297 8.06 -13.29 5.42
N GLN A 298 7.17 -12.85 6.33
CA GLN A 298 5.73 -13.01 6.19
C GLN A 298 5.18 -12.21 4.99
N ASN A 299 5.55 -10.92 4.86
CA ASN A 299 5.10 -10.10 3.73
C ASN A 299 5.69 -10.60 2.41
N ILE A 300 6.95 -11.06 2.40
CA ILE A 300 7.55 -11.72 1.23
C ILE A 300 6.80 -13.03 0.87
N GLY A 301 6.31 -13.77 1.86
CA GLY A 301 5.42 -14.92 1.67
C GLY A 301 4.10 -14.52 0.99
N THR A 302 3.45 -13.46 1.49
CA THR A 302 2.21 -12.91 0.91
C THR A 302 2.40 -12.38 -0.52
N ALA A 303 3.49 -11.65 -0.78
CA ALA A 303 3.86 -11.19 -2.12
C ALA A 303 3.98 -12.37 -3.10
N LYS A 304 4.64 -13.46 -2.68
CA LYS A 304 4.76 -14.69 -3.48
C LYS A 304 3.41 -15.32 -3.78
N LEU A 305 2.46 -15.31 -2.85
CA LEU A 305 1.10 -15.82 -3.06
C LEU A 305 0.33 -14.97 -4.08
N ILE A 306 0.41 -13.65 -3.96
CA ILE A 306 -0.25 -12.70 -4.87
C ILE A 306 0.31 -12.82 -6.31
N PHE A 307 1.63 -12.93 -6.48
CA PHE A 307 2.23 -13.15 -7.79
C PHE A 307 1.83 -14.50 -8.41
N LYS A 308 1.76 -15.58 -7.61
CA LYS A 308 1.23 -16.87 -8.10
C LYS A 308 -0.23 -16.75 -8.55
N GLN A 309 -1.06 -16.03 -7.79
CA GLN A 309 -2.44 -15.75 -8.17
C GLN A 309 -2.52 -14.96 -9.49
N LEU A 310 -1.70 -13.91 -9.65
CA LEU A 310 -1.62 -13.10 -10.87
C LEU A 310 -1.24 -13.94 -12.09
N ILE A 311 -0.17 -14.73 -11.99
CA ILE A 311 0.27 -15.62 -13.07
C ILE A 311 -0.80 -16.67 -13.42
N THR A 312 -1.51 -17.20 -12.41
CA THR A 312 -2.54 -18.22 -12.62
C THR A 312 -3.79 -17.64 -13.28
N LYS A 313 -4.24 -16.45 -12.86
CA LYS A 313 -5.47 -15.82 -13.35
C LYS A 313 -5.28 -15.04 -14.66
N PHE A 314 -4.09 -14.49 -14.90
CA PHE A 314 -3.80 -13.63 -16.05
C PHE A 314 -2.50 -14.04 -16.79
N PRO A 315 -2.32 -15.32 -17.18
CA PRO A 315 -1.04 -15.86 -17.68
C PRO A 315 -0.51 -15.23 -18.98
N LYS A 316 -1.30 -14.40 -19.66
CA LYS A 316 -0.94 -13.71 -20.90
C LYS A 316 -0.67 -12.21 -20.73
N SER A 317 -0.70 -11.68 -19.50
CA SER A 317 -0.51 -10.25 -19.23
C SER A 317 0.96 -9.91 -18.97
N ASN A 318 1.37 -8.67 -19.22
CA ASN A 318 2.76 -8.23 -18.98
C ASN A 318 3.09 -8.22 -17.47
N GLU A 319 2.06 -8.04 -16.65
CA GLU A 319 2.13 -8.02 -15.20
C GLU A 319 2.40 -9.43 -14.67
N ALA A 320 1.83 -10.47 -15.30
CA ALA A 320 2.17 -11.87 -15.00
C ALA A 320 3.62 -12.23 -15.37
N VAL A 321 4.15 -11.69 -16.48
CA VAL A 321 5.59 -11.83 -16.82
C VAL A 321 6.44 -11.19 -15.74
N THR A 322 6.15 -9.93 -15.38
CA THR A 322 6.85 -9.19 -14.32
C THR A 322 6.78 -9.91 -12.97
N ALA A 323 5.61 -10.44 -12.61
CA ALA A 323 5.39 -11.20 -11.38
C ALA A 323 6.20 -12.51 -11.34
N LYS A 324 6.40 -13.16 -12.49
CA LYS A 324 7.26 -14.35 -12.59
C LYS A 324 8.73 -13.99 -12.33
N ASP A 325 9.24 -12.94 -12.97
CA ASP A 325 10.62 -12.48 -12.76
C ASP A 325 10.86 -12.08 -11.30
N LYS A 326 9.86 -11.44 -10.65
CA LYS A 326 9.90 -11.15 -9.22
C LYS A 326 9.90 -12.43 -8.37
N LEU A 327 9.03 -13.41 -8.65
CA LEU A 327 9.04 -14.69 -7.94
C LEU A 327 10.41 -15.38 -8.00
N ASP A 328 10.99 -15.49 -9.19
CA ASP A 328 12.29 -16.14 -9.39
C ASP A 328 13.39 -15.43 -8.57
N SER A 329 13.40 -14.08 -8.57
CA SER A 329 14.31 -13.29 -7.74
C SER A 329 14.13 -13.45 -6.22
N LEU A 330 12.92 -13.81 -5.78
CA LEU A 330 12.56 -14.02 -4.36
C LEU A 330 12.75 -15.48 -3.91
N THR A 331 13.16 -16.38 -4.80
CA THR A 331 13.52 -17.76 -4.46
C THR A 331 15.04 -17.91 -4.34
N PRO A 332 15.57 -18.42 -3.20
CA PRO A 332 16.99 -18.71 -3.11
C PRO A 332 17.35 -19.85 -4.09
N LYS A 333 18.21 -19.57 -5.07
CA LYS A 333 18.67 -20.59 -6.02
C LYS A 333 19.29 -21.77 -5.25
N PRO A 334 18.93 -23.03 -5.57
CA PRO A 334 19.50 -24.18 -4.90
C PRO A 334 21.01 -24.21 -5.11
N LYS A 335 21.77 -24.27 -4.01
CA LYS A 335 23.23 -24.42 -4.06
C LYS A 335 23.56 -25.74 -4.75
N VAL A 336 24.03 -25.67 -6.00
CA VAL A 336 24.49 -26.85 -6.74
C VAL A 336 25.66 -27.45 -5.97
N LYS A 337 25.42 -28.58 -5.28
CA LYS A 337 26.49 -29.36 -4.67
C LYS A 337 27.38 -29.88 -5.79
N LYS A 338 28.53 -29.25 -5.97
CA LYS A 338 29.60 -29.73 -6.86
C LYS A 338 29.93 -31.16 -6.39
N LYS A 339 29.61 -32.18 -7.20
CA LYS A 339 30.00 -33.57 -6.89
C LYS A 339 31.51 -33.56 -6.70
N ALA A 340 31.98 -33.97 -5.52
CA ALA A 340 33.38 -34.32 -5.36
C ALA A 340 33.68 -35.45 -6.34
N GLY A 341 34.66 -35.25 -7.22
CA GLY A 341 35.09 -36.28 -8.14
C GLY A 341 35.65 -37.46 -7.35
N ALA A 342 35.27 -38.67 -7.73
CA ALA A 342 35.96 -39.85 -7.24
C ALA A 342 37.36 -39.87 -7.84
N THR A 343 38.40 -39.81 -7.00
CA THR A 343 39.75 -40.19 -7.41
C THR A 343 39.91 -41.67 -7.08
N THR A 344 40.01 -42.49 -8.12
CA THR A 344 40.39 -43.91 -8.02
C THR A 344 41.82 -44.05 -8.52
N GLU A 345 42.74 -44.31 -7.61
CA GLU A 345 44.10 -44.85 -7.83
C GLU A 345 44.32 -45.76 -6.58
N GLN A 346 44.21 -47.09 -6.72
CA GLN A 346 45.24 -48.03 -7.19
C GLN A 346 46.39 -48.21 -6.19
#